data_AF-A0A519E8P1-F1
#
_entry.id   AF-A0A519E8P1-F1
#
_cell.length_a   1.000
_cell.length_b   1.000
_cell.length_c   1.000
_cell.angle_alpha   90.00
_cell.angle_beta   90.00
_cell.angle_gamma   90.00
#
_symmetry.space_group_name_H-M   'P 1'
#
loop_
_entity.id
_entity.type
_entity.pdbx_description
1 polymer ?
#
loop_
_entity_poly.entity_id
_entity_poly.type
_entity_poly.pdbx_seq_one_letter_code
_entity_poly.pdbx_strand_id
1 'polypeptide(L)' 'MDAEQVRTIASLEARCHVCHAIMCSMRDLLIEALGDFLCGSGYGPSVEALWAFEEAEFLEALARLELTVYKAAIKTQGL' A
#
# COMPACT_ATOMS: atom_id res chain seq x y z
N MET A 1 -6.95 -24.19 -11.56
CA MET A 1 -7.42 -22.93 -10.93
C MET A 1 -8.80 -22.64 -11.50
N ASP A 2 -9.81 -22.54 -10.65
CA ASP A 2 -11.19 -22.28 -11.08
C ASP A 2 -11.41 -20.80 -11.45
N ALA A 3 -12.52 -20.48 -12.11
CA ALA A 3 -12.83 -19.12 -12.57
C ALA A 3 -13.06 -18.13 -11.42
N GLU A 4 -13.39 -18.62 -10.21
CA GLU A 4 -13.61 -17.80 -9.03
C GLU A 4 -12.28 -17.40 -8.37
N GLN A 5 -11.34 -18.34 -8.26
CA GLN A 5 -9.96 -18.12 -7.83
C GLN A 5 -9.26 -17.07 -8.70
N VAL A 6 -9.42 -17.15 -10.03
CA VAL A 6 -8.87 -16.16 -10.97
C VAL A 6 -9.42 -14.76 -10.68
N ARG A 7 -10.74 -14.62 -10.53
CA ARG A 7 -11.38 -13.31 -10.24
C ARG A 7 -10.95 -12.76 -8.89
N THR A 8 -10.87 -13.61 -7.87
CA THR A 8 -10.45 -13.21 -6.53
C THR A 8 -8.99 -12.74 -6.54
N ILE A 9 -8.07 -13.47 -7.17
CA ILE A 9 -6.67 -13.03 -7.32
C ILE A 9 -6.60 -11.66 -8.00
N ALA A 10 -7.30 -11.48 -9.12
CA ALA A 10 -7.29 -10.21 -9.85
C ALA A 10 -7.82 -9.03 -8.99
N SER A 11 -8.86 -9.27 -8.19
CA SER A 11 -9.40 -8.28 -7.25
C SER A 11 -8.40 -7.92 -6.15
N LEU A 12 -7.76 -8.93 -5.54
CA LEU A 12 -6.75 -8.74 -4.51
C LEU A 12 -5.52 -7.99 -5.05
N GLU A 13 -5.09 -8.29 -6.27
CA GLU A 13 -4.00 -7.60 -6.97
C GLU A 13 -4.37 -6.14 -7.26
N ALA A 14 -5.59 -5.87 -7.74
CA ALA A 14 -6.07 -4.51 -7.94
C ALA A 14 -6.06 -3.69 -6.64
N ARG A 15 -6.50 -4.28 -5.52
CA ARG A 15 -6.44 -3.61 -4.22
C ARG A 15 -5.00 -3.36 -3.76
N CYS A 16 -4.08 -4.30 -3.97
CA CYS A 16 -2.65 -4.08 -3.69
C CYS A 16 -2.12 -2.89 -4.49
N HIS A 17 -2.45 -2.79 -5.77
CA HIS A 17 -2.04 -1.67 -6.62
C HIS A 17 -2.59 -0.32 -6.12
N VAL A 18 -3.86 -0.28 -5.71
CA VAL A 18 -4.47 0.94 -5.17
C VAL A 18 -3.80 1.35 -3.85
N CYS A 19 -3.64 0.44 -2.90
CA CYS A 19 -2.97 0.75 -1.62
C CYS A 19 -1.51 1.19 -1.85
N HIS A 20 -0.81 0.55 -2.78
CA HIS A 20 0.55 0.93 -3.15
C HIS A 20 0.63 2.33 -3.76
N ALA A 21 -0.30 2.69 -4.64
CA ALA A 21 -0.38 4.02 -5.24
C ALA A 21 -0.65 5.10 -4.18
N ILE A 22 -1.54 4.84 -3.22
CA ILE A 22 -1.81 5.75 -2.11
C ILE A 22 -0.57 5.94 -1.25
N MET A 23 0.09 4.86 -0.82
CA MET A 23 1.30 4.92 -0.01
C MET A 23 2.42 5.69 -0.73
N CYS A 24 2.66 5.43 -2.02
CA CYS A 24 3.63 6.17 -2.82
C CYS A 24 3.28 7.66 -2.90
N SER A 25 2.00 8.00 -3.09
CA SER A 25 1.57 9.40 -3.16
C SER A 25 1.80 10.13 -1.84
N MET A 26 1.52 9.48 -0.70
CA MET A 26 1.79 10.03 0.62
C MET A 26 3.29 10.20 0.86
N ARG A 27 4.11 9.23 0.44
CA ARG A 27 5.57 9.34 0.51
C ARG A 27 6.09 10.54 -0.28
N ASP A 28 5.58 10.75 -1.49
CA ASP A 28 6.03 11.84 -2.35
C ASP A 28 5.70 13.21 -1.70
N LEU A 29 4.54 13.35 -1.08
CA LEU A 29 4.17 14.54 -0.30
C LEU A 29 5.09 14.77 0.92
N LEU A 30 5.45 13.70 1.63
CA LEU A 30 6.40 13.81 2.75
C LEU A 30 7.80 14.22 2.30
N ILE A 31 8.25 13.70 1.16
CA ILE A 31 9.54 14.09 0.56
C ILE A 31 9.53 15.57 0.18
N GLU A 32 8.46 16.05 -0.45
CA GLU A 32 8.31 17.46 -0.82
C GLU A 32 8.33 18.36 0.43
N ALA A 33 7.51 18.03 1.44
CA ALA A 33 7.46 18.79 2.68
C ALA A 33 8.81 18.81 3.42
N LEU A 34 9.52 17.67 3.44
CA LEU A 34 10.86 17.58 4.00
C LEU A 34 11.87 18.43 3.21
N GLY A 35 11.77 18.43 1.88
CA GLY A 35 12.57 19.30 1.01
C GLY A 35 12.37 20.78 1.36
N ASP A 36 11.12 21.23 1.47
CA ASP A 36 10.78 22.60 1.83
C ASP A 36 11.35 23.01 3.19
N PHE A 37 11.30 22.12 4.17
CA PHE A 37 11.90 22.37 5.49
C PHE A 37 13.41 22.54 5.41
N LEU A 38 14.10 21.64 4.72
CA LEU A 38 15.55 21.66 4.61
C LEU A 38 16.07 22.86 3.81
N CYS A 39 15.27 23.37 2.87
CA CYS A 39 15.57 24.58 2.11
C CYS A 39 15.15 25.88 2.83
N GLY A 40 14.49 25.79 3.98
CA GLY A 40 14.01 26.96 4.74
C GLY A 40 12.81 27.67 4.10
N SER A 41 12.12 27.03 3.16
CA SER A 41 10.93 27.55 2.47
C SER A 41 9.61 27.12 3.11
N GLY A 42 9.62 26.19 4.07
CA GLY A 42 8.40 25.67 4.70
C GLY A 42 8.59 25.01 6.07
N TYR A 43 7.51 24.39 6.57
CA TYR A 43 7.41 23.90 7.95
C TYR A 43 7.69 22.40 8.14
N GLY A 44 8.04 21.67 7.07
CA GLY A 44 8.24 20.23 7.13
C GLY A 44 6.94 19.42 7.13
N PRO A 45 7.04 18.09 7.15
CA PRO A 45 5.88 17.23 7.25
C PRO A 45 5.17 17.42 8.60
N SER A 46 3.85 17.57 8.58
CA SER A 46 3.05 17.64 9.80
C SER A 46 2.91 16.26 10.47
N VAL A 47 2.55 16.24 11.74
CA VAL A 47 2.30 14.99 12.48
C VAL A 47 1.16 14.20 11.83
N GLU A 48 0.12 14.88 11.38
CA GLU A 48 -1.01 14.27 10.68
C GLU A 48 -0.59 13.64 9.36
N ALA A 49 0.32 14.28 8.62
CA ALA A 49 0.86 13.74 7.37
C ALA A 49 1.70 12.47 7.63
N LEU A 50 2.47 12.44 8.72
CA LEU A 50 3.24 11.26 9.13
C LEU A 50 2.30 10.10 9.51
N TRP A 51 1.25 10.37 10.29
CA TRP A 51 0.25 9.35 10.63
C TRP A 51 -0.50 8.82 9.41
N ALA A 52 -0.87 9.70 8.47
CA ALA A 52 -1.53 9.30 7.24
C ALA A 52 -0.63 8.40 6.37
N PHE A 53 0.68 8.66 6.36
CA PHE A 53 1.64 7.79 5.68
C PHE A 53 1.80 6.43 6.38
N GLU A 54 1.91 6.41 7.71
CA GLU A 54 1.97 5.16 8.50
C GLU A 54 0.71 4.31 8.28
N GLU A 55 -0.48 4.92 8.24
CA GLU A 55 -1.73 4.23 7.93
C GLU A 55 -1.73 3.67 6.50
N ALA A 56 -1.29 4.46 5.51
CA ALA A 56 -1.19 4.01 4.13
C ALA A 56 -0.19 2.84 3.95
N GLU A 57 0.96 2.89 4.64
CA GLU A 57 1.95 1.82 4.65
C GLU A 57 1.37 0.54 5.27
N PHE A 58 0.66 0.66 6.39
CA PHE A 58 0.00 -0.47 7.03
C PHE A 58 -1.05 -1.12 6.13
N LEU A 59 -1.90 -0.33 5.47
CA LEU A 59 -2.92 -0.84 4.55
C LEU A 59 -2.31 -1.53 3.33
N GLU A 60 -1.19 -1.03 2.81
CA GLU A 60 -0.44 -1.65 1.72
C GLU A 60 0.10 -3.02 2.12
N ALA A 61 0.73 -3.10 3.31
CA ALA A 61 1.24 -4.34 3.86
C ALA A 61 0.12 -5.37 4.09
N LEU A 62 -1.03 -4.95 4.61
CA LEU A 62 -2.20 -5.81 4.79
C LEU A 62 -2.72 -6.35 3.46
N ALA A 63 -2.86 -5.50 2.43
CA ALA A 63 -3.33 -5.93 1.12
C ALA A 63 -2.39 -6.98 0.50
N ARG A 64 -1.07 -6.78 0.61
CA ARG A 64 -0.05 -7.75 0.16
C ARG A 64 -0.11 -9.05 0.94
N LEU A 65 -0.29 -8.97 2.27
CA LEU A 65 -0.41 -10.14 3.11
C LEU A 65 -1.64 -10.96 2.72
N GLU A 66 -2.79 -10.32 2.52
CA GLU A 66 -4.02 -11.00 2.12
C GLU A 66 -3.87 -11.71 0.77
N LEU A 67 -3.25 -11.05 -0.22
CA LEU A 67 -2.92 -11.68 -1.51
C LEU A 67 -1.99 -12.88 -1.34
N THR A 68 -0.97 -12.75 -0.49
CA THR A 68 0.03 -13.81 -0.23
C THR A 68 -0.62 -15.01 0.44
N VAL A 69 -1.42 -14.79 1.48
CA VAL A 69 -2.17 -15.83 2.19
C VAL A 69 -3.13 -16.53 1.25
N TYR A 70 -3.87 -15.78 0.42
CA TYR A 70 -4.80 -16.37 -0.54
C TYR A 70 -4.08 -17.23 -1.58
N LYS A 71 -2.99 -16.73 -2.17
CA LYS A 71 -2.14 -17.50 -3.11
C LYS A 71 -1.58 -18.76 -2.46
N ALA A 72 -1.16 -18.69 -1.19
CA ALA A 72 -0.70 -19.85 -0.43
C ALA A 72 -1.83 -20.86 -0.16
N ALA A 73 -3.03 -20.39 0.20
CA ALA A 73 -4.20 -21.24 0.45
C ALA A 73 -4.64 -22.00 -0.82
N ILE A 74 -4.64 -21.35 -1.99
CA ILE A 74 -4.90 -22.04 -3.26
C ILE A 74 -3.87 -23.14 -3.50
N LYS A 75 -2.58 -22.84 -3.25
CA LYS A 75 -1.49 -23.82 -3.41
C LYS A 75 -1.63 -25.03 -2.48
N THR A 76 -2.22 -24.87 -1.29
CA THR A 76 -2.42 -25.98 -0.35
C THR A 76 -3.73 -26.73 -0.56
N GLN A 77 -4.75 -26.12 -1.20
CA GLN A 77 -6.08 -26.73 -1.40
C GLN A 77 -6.22 -27.57 -2.68
N GLY A 78 -5.28 -27.52 -3.62
CA GLY A 78 -5.35 -28.36 -4.81
C GLY A 78 -4.04 -28.44 -5.59
N LEU A 79 -3.50 -29.67 -5.67
CA LEU A 79 -2.32 -30.17 -6.43
C LEU A 79 -0.98 -30.17 -5.68
#